data_AF-A0A532T410-F1
#
_entry.id   AF-A0A532T410-F1
#
_cell.length_a   1.000
_cell.length_b   1.000
_cell.length_c   1.000
_cell.angle_alpha   90.00
_cell.angle_beta   90.00
_cell.angle_gamma   90.00
#
_symmetry.space_group_name_H-M   'P 1'
#
loop_
_entity.id
_entity.type
_entity.pdbx_description
1 polymer ?
#
loop_
_entity_poly.entity_id
_entity_poly.type
_entity_poly.pdbx_seq_one_letter_code
_entity_poly.pdbx_strand_id
1 'polypeptide(L)'
;MGYSETIKYIKKQASKGADAGRIKKVLSEAGYQQEIIDELIEKAGVFKSKKEAKGIEKIILKDVTIGVVLLLVFGSLAYFSFFKDGDKEFFSPKTSGDIKLSLSKVSPLKIEKNGHSIIDLNKYFRDSKYDYSEMRWKHSGQICINVRENKDKIILRSVFLPGCSLQETINFEVMNPSGKISSDTIKVKIV
;
A
#
# COMPACT_ATOMS: atom_id res chain seq x y z
N MET A 1 -11.77 12.48 11.47
CA MET A 1 -11.94 11.04 11.18
C MET A 1 -10.67 10.57 10.48
N GLY A 2 -10.00 9.51 10.96
CA GLY A 2 -8.74 9.05 10.37
C GLY A 2 -8.95 8.29 9.05
N TYR A 3 -7.92 8.21 8.21
CA TYR A 3 -7.96 7.60 6.86
C TYR A 3 -8.54 6.17 6.84
N SER A 4 -8.12 5.32 7.80
CA SER A 4 -8.63 3.95 7.96
C SER A 4 -10.13 3.91 8.32
N GLU A 5 -10.59 4.82 9.17
CA GLU A 5 -11.99 4.93 9.55
C GLU A 5 -12.85 5.46 8.40
N THR A 6 -12.32 6.37 7.59
CA THR A 6 -13.00 6.86 6.39
C THR A 6 -13.17 5.76 5.35
N ILE A 7 -12.17 4.88 5.14
CA ILE A 7 -12.30 3.71 4.25
C ILE A 7 -13.36 2.73 4.78
N LYS A 8 -13.38 2.45 6.09
CA LYS A 8 -14.41 1.60 6.70
C LYS A 8 -15.81 2.19 6.52
N TYR A 9 -15.95 3.50 6.68
CA TYR A 9 -17.19 4.23 6.43
C TYR A 9 -17.63 4.08 4.97
N ILE A 10 -16.74 4.32 4.01
CA ILE A 10 -17.03 4.20 2.58
C ILE A 10 -17.52 2.78 2.23
N LYS A 11 -16.81 1.74 2.70
CA LYS A 11 -17.20 0.34 2.49
C LYS A 11 -18.57 0.04 3.09
N LYS A 12 -18.87 0.57 4.29
CA LYS A 12 -20.17 0.43 4.96
C LYS A 12 -21.30 1.15 4.22
N GLN A 13 -21.03 2.29 3.57
CA GLN A 13 -22.05 2.98 2.77
C GLN A 13 -22.29 2.27 1.44
N ALA A 14 -21.22 1.77 0.80
CA ALA A 14 -21.33 0.99 -0.42
C ALA A 14 -22.11 -0.32 -0.21
N SER A 15 -21.92 -1.01 0.92
CA SER A 15 -22.71 -2.21 1.26
C SER A 15 -24.19 -1.91 1.53
N LYS A 16 -24.53 -0.66 1.89
CA LYS A 16 -25.90 -0.16 1.99
C LYS A 16 -26.47 0.33 0.66
N GLY A 17 -25.73 0.18 -0.44
CA GLY A 17 -26.17 0.56 -1.79
C GLY A 17 -25.92 2.03 -2.16
N ALA A 18 -25.11 2.76 -1.39
CA ALA A 18 -24.66 4.09 -1.81
C ALA A 18 -23.69 3.96 -3.00
N ASP A 19 -23.97 4.66 -4.09
CA ASP A 19 -23.06 4.76 -5.23
C ASP A 19 -21.88 5.71 -4.94
N ALA A 20 -20.84 5.60 -5.76
CA ALA A 20 -19.65 6.44 -5.65
C ALA A 20 -19.99 7.94 -5.68
N GLY A 21 -20.97 8.38 -6.49
CA GLY A 21 -21.34 9.79 -6.60
C GLY A 21 -21.89 10.36 -5.29
N ARG A 22 -22.76 9.62 -4.61
CA ARG A 22 -23.26 9.98 -3.27
C ARG A 22 -22.15 10.06 -2.23
N ILE A 23 -21.23 9.09 -2.25
CA ILE A 23 -20.10 9.05 -1.32
C ILE A 23 -19.14 10.23 -1.57
N LYS A 24 -18.84 10.55 -2.85
CA LYS A 24 -18.03 11.72 -3.22
C LYS A 24 -18.61 13.02 -2.70
N LYS A 25 -19.93 13.20 -2.84
CA LYS A 25 -20.63 14.41 -2.37
C LYS A 25 -20.47 14.58 -0.86
N VAL A 26 -20.71 13.52 -0.08
CA VAL A 26 -20.56 13.54 1.38
C VAL A 26 -19.13 13.86 1.80
N LEU A 27 -18.13 13.28 1.14
CA LEU A 27 -16.72 13.58 1.44
C LEU A 27 -16.34 15.01 1.05
N SER A 28 -16.87 15.53 -0.07
CA SER A 28 -16.64 16.93 -0.47
C SER A 28 -17.28 17.91 0.51
N GLU A 29 -18.50 17.63 0.99
CA GLU A 29 -19.18 18.43 2.03
C GLU A 29 -18.45 18.36 3.37
N ALA A 30 -17.76 17.25 3.65
CA ALA A 30 -16.86 17.09 4.79
C ALA A 30 -15.48 17.75 4.59
N GLY A 31 -15.26 18.47 3.49
CA GLY A 31 -14.06 19.27 3.24
C GLY A 31 -12.87 18.50 2.66
N TYR A 32 -13.06 17.27 2.15
CA TYR A 32 -11.99 16.53 1.48
C TYR A 32 -11.74 17.08 0.07
N GLN A 33 -10.46 17.20 -0.32
CA GLN A 33 -10.06 17.56 -1.69
C GLN A 33 -10.39 16.43 -2.67
N GLN A 34 -10.64 16.75 -3.95
CA GLN A 34 -11.11 15.75 -4.90
C GLN A 34 -10.10 14.64 -5.17
N GLU A 35 -8.81 14.95 -5.16
CA GLU A 35 -7.75 13.96 -5.34
C GLU A 35 -7.77 12.92 -4.21
N ILE A 36 -8.06 13.37 -2.98
CA ILE A 36 -8.16 12.49 -1.80
C ILE A 36 -9.44 11.66 -1.87
N ILE A 37 -10.54 12.25 -2.33
CA ILE A 37 -11.82 11.56 -2.50
C ILE A 37 -11.68 10.42 -3.51
N ASP A 38 -11.03 10.67 -4.64
CA ASP A 38 -10.79 9.66 -5.68
C ASP A 38 -9.91 8.51 -5.16
N GLU A 39 -8.82 8.83 -4.46
CA GLU A 39 -7.94 7.82 -3.85
C GLU A 39 -8.68 6.95 -2.81
N LEU A 40 -9.53 7.56 -1.98
CA LEU A 40 -10.31 6.85 -0.97
C LEU A 40 -11.35 5.91 -1.59
N ILE A 41 -11.99 6.32 -2.69
CA ILE A 41 -12.98 5.51 -3.41
C ILE A 41 -12.32 4.33 -4.11
N GLU A 42 -11.17 4.56 -4.74
CA GLU A 42 -10.37 3.50 -5.37
C GLU A 42 -9.92 2.45 -4.36
N LYS A 43 -9.33 2.88 -3.23
CA LYS A 43 -8.90 1.96 -2.16
C LYS A 43 -10.04 1.24 -1.46
N ALA A 44 -11.23 1.84 -1.45
CA ALA A 44 -12.42 1.19 -0.93
C ALA A 44 -13.02 0.17 -1.91
N GLY A 45 -12.60 0.17 -3.19
CA GLY A 45 -13.11 -0.73 -4.23
C GLY A 45 -14.53 -0.38 -4.68
N VAL A 46 -14.93 0.90 -4.59
CA VAL A 46 -16.30 1.34 -4.93
C VAL A 46 -16.32 1.86 -6.37
N PHE A 47 -16.97 1.14 -7.27
CA PHE A 47 -17.01 1.47 -8.70
C PHE A 47 -18.02 2.58 -9.04
N LYS A 48 -17.72 3.34 -10.10
CA LYS A 48 -18.42 4.59 -10.46
C LYS A 48 -19.84 4.38 -11.00
N SER A 49 -20.24 3.17 -11.42
CA SER A 49 -21.65 2.92 -11.81
C SER A 49 -22.08 1.44 -11.76
N LYS A 50 -23.40 1.24 -11.58
CA LYS A 50 -24.08 -0.07 -11.74
C LYS A 50 -23.95 -0.65 -13.17
N LYS A 51 -23.60 0.19 -14.15
CA LYS A 51 -23.46 -0.16 -15.57
C LYS A 51 -22.08 -0.80 -15.86
N GLU A 52 -21.03 -0.35 -15.17
CA GLU A 52 -19.68 -0.96 -15.22
C GLU A 52 -19.64 -2.31 -14.48
N ALA A 53 -20.36 -2.46 -13.37
CA ALA A 53 -20.49 -3.74 -12.67
C ALA A 53 -21.10 -4.85 -13.55
N LYS A 54 -22.11 -4.52 -14.37
CA LYS A 54 -22.72 -5.45 -15.33
C LYS A 54 -21.81 -5.79 -16.53
N GLY A 55 -20.93 -4.86 -16.92
CA GLY A 55 -19.92 -5.11 -17.96
C GLY A 55 -18.88 -6.14 -17.51
N ILE A 56 -18.49 -6.09 -16.23
CA ILE A 56 -17.56 -7.03 -15.62
C ILE A 56 -18.23 -8.40 -15.37
N GLU A 57 -19.50 -8.45 -14.91
CA GLU A 57 -20.23 -9.74 -14.79
C GLU A 57 -20.27 -10.52 -16.10
N LYS A 58 -20.43 -9.84 -17.25
CA LYS A 58 -20.50 -10.51 -18.57
C LYS A 58 -19.13 -10.99 -19.08
N ILE A 59 -18.03 -10.35 -18.64
CA ILE A 59 -16.66 -10.78 -18.93
C ILE A 59 -16.29 -11.95 -18.02
N ILE A 60 -16.61 -11.87 -16.72
CA ILE A 60 -16.41 -12.94 -15.74
C ILE A 60 -17.21 -14.20 -16.11
N LEU A 61 -18.46 -14.09 -16.57
CA LEU A 61 -19.27 -15.25 -16.94
C LEU A 61 -18.74 -16.02 -18.17
N LYS A 62 -17.94 -15.41 -19.05
CA LYS A 62 -17.32 -16.13 -20.18
C LYS A 62 -16.01 -16.82 -19.80
N ASP A 63 -15.24 -16.25 -18.87
CA ASP A 63 -13.96 -16.83 -18.43
C ASP A 63 -14.12 -17.81 -17.24
N VAL A 64 -15.19 -17.67 -16.44
CA VAL A 64 -15.47 -18.56 -15.30
C VAL A 64 -15.96 -19.95 -15.74
N THR A 65 -16.60 -20.09 -16.90
CA THR A 65 -16.98 -21.43 -17.40
C THR A 65 -15.75 -22.28 -17.73
N ILE A 66 -14.64 -21.67 -18.13
CA ILE A 66 -13.38 -22.36 -18.40
C ILE A 66 -12.58 -22.58 -17.09
N GLY A 67 -12.62 -21.62 -16.16
CA GLY A 67 -11.94 -21.73 -14.86
C GLY A 67 -12.56 -22.72 -13.87
N VAL A 68 -13.89 -22.90 -13.88
CA VAL A 68 -14.60 -23.77 -12.91
C VAL A 68 -14.48 -25.26 -13.24
N VAL A 69 -14.28 -25.62 -14.51
CA VAL A 69 -13.98 -27.03 -14.87
C VAL A 69 -12.58 -27.44 -14.38
N LEU A 70 -11.63 -26.50 -14.26
CA LEU A 70 -10.30 -26.76 -13.70
C LEU A 70 -10.27 -26.76 -12.15
N LEU A 71 -11.17 -26.01 -11.50
CA LEU A 71 -11.24 -25.92 -10.03
C LEU A 71 -11.97 -27.09 -9.35
N LEU A 72 -12.80 -27.83 -10.07
CA LEU A 72 -13.51 -28.99 -9.51
C LEU A 72 -12.68 -30.29 -9.52
N VAL A 73 -11.51 -30.33 -10.18
CA VAL A 73 -10.60 -31.48 -10.11
C VAL A 73 -9.58 -31.36 -8.95
N PHE A 74 -9.33 -30.17 -8.41
CA PHE A 74 -8.33 -29.96 -7.35
C PHE A 74 -8.89 -29.39 -6.04
N GLY A 75 -10.21 -29.29 -5.90
CA GLY A 75 -10.89 -28.66 -4.76
C GLY A 75 -11.17 -29.54 -3.55
N SER A 76 -10.60 -30.74 -3.42
CA SER A 76 -10.79 -31.55 -2.21
C SER A 76 -9.56 -32.40 -1.87
N LEU A 77 -8.56 -31.79 -1.25
CA LEU A 77 -7.83 -32.32 -0.09
C LEU A 77 -6.75 -31.30 0.30
N ALA A 78 -6.43 -31.24 1.59
CA ALA A 78 -5.32 -30.48 2.20
C ALA A 78 -5.64 -29.09 2.83
N TYR A 79 -6.68 -29.05 3.67
CA TYR A 79 -6.41 -28.69 5.07
C TYR A 79 -5.47 -29.79 5.61
N PHE A 80 -4.36 -29.43 6.26
CA PHE A 80 -3.21 -30.32 6.61
C PHE A 80 -2.31 -30.73 5.44
N SER A 81 -1.25 -29.95 5.20
CA SER A 81 0.11 -30.40 4.76
C SER A 81 1.00 -29.19 4.41
N PHE A 82 1.11 -28.20 5.30
CA PHE A 82 2.16 -27.19 5.17
C PHE A 82 3.41 -27.76 5.85
N PHE A 83 4.40 -28.17 5.04
CA PHE A 83 5.69 -28.84 5.35
C PHE A 83 5.77 -30.34 5.01
N LYS A 84 6.09 -30.68 3.74
CA LYS A 84 7.39 -31.30 3.37
C LYS A 84 7.50 -31.63 1.87
N ASP A 85 8.62 -31.16 1.32
CA ASP A 85 9.38 -31.59 0.13
C ASP A 85 8.73 -31.69 -1.25
N GLY A 86 9.26 -30.87 -2.17
CA GLY A 86 9.91 -31.46 -3.34
C GLY A 86 9.56 -30.90 -4.70
N ASP A 87 9.88 -29.63 -4.97
CA ASP A 87 10.41 -29.26 -6.29
C ASP A 87 11.66 -28.40 -6.08
N LYS A 88 12.81 -29.07 -6.21
CA LYS A 88 14.12 -28.43 -6.29
C LYS A 88 14.27 -27.88 -7.70
N GLU A 89 13.71 -26.70 -7.94
CA GLU A 89 14.43 -25.81 -8.85
C GLU A 89 15.75 -25.47 -8.15
N PHE A 90 16.85 -25.83 -8.80
CA PHE A 90 18.21 -25.57 -8.34
C PHE A 90 18.45 -24.06 -8.43
N PHE A 91 17.83 -23.30 -7.52
CA PHE A 91 18.32 -22.01 -7.10
C PHE A 91 19.67 -22.31 -6.45
N SER A 92 20.74 -22.11 -7.20
CA SER A 92 22.03 -21.85 -6.58
C SER A 92 21.75 -20.81 -5.48
N PRO A 93 22.00 -21.10 -4.19
CA PRO A 93 21.75 -20.13 -3.14
C PRO A 93 22.73 -18.99 -3.38
N LYS A 94 22.30 -18.00 -4.18
CA LYS A 94 22.88 -16.67 -4.13
C LYS A 94 22.71 -16.28 -2.66
N THR A 95 23.83 -16.25 -1.96
CA THR A 95 24.01 -15.98 -0.56
C THR A 95 23.00 -14.97 -0.02
N SER A 96 22.51 -15.22 1.21
CA SER A 96 21.58 -14.34 1.93
C SER A 96 22.09 -12.89 1.84
N GLY A 97 21.41 -12.06 1.04
CA GLY A 97 21.80 -10.66 0.87
C GLY A 97 21.67 -9.93 2.21
N ASP A 98 22.62 -9.09 2.55
CA ASP A 98 22.53 -8.23 3.73
C ASP A 98 21.71 -6.99 3.41
N ILE A 99 20.41 -7.05 3.73
CA ILE A 99 19.51 -5.89 3.66
C ILE A 99 19.73 -4.98 4.87
N LYS A 100 19.95 -3.69 4.62
CA LYS A 100 20.14 -2.68 5.65
C LYS A 100 19.44 -1.39 5.26
N LEU A 101 18.54 -0.94 6.13
CA LEU A 101 17.91 0.39 6.09
C LEU A 101 18.53 1.29 7.18
N SER A 102 18.71 2.57 6.91
CA SER A 102 19.38 3.54 7.81
C SER A 102 18.79 4.94 7.67
N LEU A 103 17.46 5.05 7.61
CA LEU A 103 16.71 6.30 7.50
C LEU A 103 16.74 7.15 8.79
N SER A 104 17.05 6.58 9.95
CA SER A 104 17.26 7.33 11.19
C SER A 104 18.31 8.44 11.04
N LYS A 105 19.26 8.29 10.11
CA LYS A 105 20.29 9.30 9.77
C LYS A 105 19.75 10.59 9.15
N VAL A 106 18.53 10.58 8.60
CA VAL A 106 17.85 11.77 8.06
C VAL A 106 16.92 12.43 9.08
N SER A 107 16.87 11.93 10.32
CA SER A 107 16.03 12.51 11.38
C SER A 107 16.70 13.68 12.12
N PRO A 108 15.94 14.72 12.53
CA PRO A 108 14.58 15.01 12.12
C PRO A 108 14.55 15.66 10.73
N LEU A 109 13.68 15.17 9.85
CA LEU A 109 13.47 15.75 8.53
C LEU A 109 12.42 16.87 8.62
N LYS A 110 12.79 18.08 8.19
CA LYS A 110 11.85 19.21 8.15
C LYS A 110 11.16 19.30 6.80
N ILE A 111 9.84 19.47 6.79
CA ILE A 111 9.04 19.66 5.57
C ILE A 111 8.14 20.88 5.80
N GLU A 112 8.12 21.82 4.87
CA GLU A 112 7.21 22.97 4.97
C GLU A 112 5.73 22.53 4.87
N LYS A 113 4.81 23.34 5.40
CA LYS A 113 3.37 23.15 5.15
C LYS A 113 3.06 23.14 3.65
N ASN A 114 2.36 22.11 3.19
CA ASN A 114 2.11 21.81 1.77
C ASN A 114 3.38 21.56 0.92
N GLY A 115 4.54 21.45 1.56
CA GLY A 115 5.83 21.13 0.94
C GLY A 115 6.04 19.62 0.74
N HIS A 116 7.20 19.29 0.21
CA HIS A 116 7.64 17.92 0.04
C HIS A 116 9.15 17.79 0.27
N SER A 117 9.60 16.58 0.58
CA SER A 117 11.00 16.21 0.68
C SER A 117 11.24 14.88 -0.01
N ILE A 118 12.45 14.70 -0.52
CA ILE A 118 12.88 13.49 -1.21
C ILE A 118 14.03 12.89 -0.43
N ILE A 119 13.91 11.61 -0.10
CA ILE A 119 14.99 10.81 0.47
C ILE A 119 15.54 9.92 -0.64
N ASP A 120 16.83 10.08 -0.91
CA ASP A 120 17.60 9.26 -1.85
C ASP A 120 18.07 7.96 -1.17
N LEU A 121 17.46 6.83 -1.55
CA LEU A 121 17.70 5.54 -0.93
C LEU A 121 19.09 4.98 -1.23
N ASN A 122 19.79 5.46 -2.26
CA ASN A 122 21.19 5.07 -2.55
C ASN A 122 22.12 5.35 -1.36
N LYS A 123 21.75 6.33 -0.51
CA LYS A 123 22.52 6.72 0.68
C LYS A 123 22.14 5.95 1.94
N TYR A 124 20.91 5.44 2.02
CA TYR A 124 20.32 4.98 3.28
C TYR A 124 19.81 3.54 3.24
N PHE A 125 19.83 2.89 2.09
CA PHE A 125 19.53 1.49 1.96
C PHE A 125 20.62 0.79 1.18
N ARG A 126 20.93 -0.45 1.56
CA ARG A 126 21.79 -1.36 0.81
C ARG A 126 21.22 -2.76 0.91
N ASP A 127 21.26 -3.49 -0.19
CA ASP A 127 21.16 -4.94 -0.25
C ASP A 127 22.25 -5.41 -1.22
N SER A 128 22.97 -6.48 -0.87
CA SER A 128 24.11 -6.96 -1.67
C SER A 128 23.68 -7.78 -2.89
N LYS A 129 22.40 -8.12 -3.02
CA LYS A 129 21.90 -9.08 -4.01
C LYS A 129 20.76 -8.56 -4.88
N TYR A 130 19.89 -7.72 -4.33
CA TYR A 130 18.67 -7.29 -5.01
C TYR A 130 18.59 -5.76 -5.09
N ASP A 131 17.99 -5.26 -6.17
CA ASP A 131 17.78 -3.84 -6.38
C ASP A 131 16.53 -3.33 -5.66
N TYR A 132 16.48 -2.01 -5.45
CA TYR A 132 15.34 -1.32 -4.80
C TYR A 132 13.98 -1.66 -5.40
N SER A 133 13.91 -1.82 -6.73
CA SER A 133 12.68 -2.12 -7.45
C SER A 133 12.14 -3.52 -7.16
N GLU A 134 12.94 -4.42 -6.61
CA GLU A 134 12.55 -5.77 -6.23
C GLU A 134 12.06 -5.85 -4.77
N MET A 135 12.15 -4.74 -4.04
CA MET A 135 11.81 -4.68 -2.63
C MET A 135 10.33 -4.44 -2.42
N ARG A 136 9.77 -5.09 -1.40
CA ARG A 136 8.44 -4.76 -0.88
C ARG A 136 8.59 -3.80 0.30
N TRP A 137 7.94 -2.65 0.21
CA TRP A 137 7.97 -1.61 1.22
C TRP A 137 6.65 -1.53 2.00
N LYS A 138 6.75 -1.13 3.26
CA LYS A 138 5.62 -0.83 4.12
C LYS A 138 6.00 0.34 5.03
N HIS A 139 5.08 1.29 5.18
CA HIS A 139 5.27 2.43 6.06
C HIS A 139 4.04 2.67 6.96
N SER A 140 4.27 3.13 8.19
CA SER A 140 3.21 3.37 9.18
C SER A 140 3.58 4.46 10.19
N GLY A 141 2.61 4.96 10.95
CA GLY A 141 2.81 6.00 11.97
C GLY A 141 2.57 7.44 11.49
N GLN A 142 2.41 7.64 10.18
CA GLN A 142 2.10 8.93 9.57
C GLN A 142 0.58 9.20 9.52
N ILE A 143 0.19 10.46 9.75
CA ILE A 143 -1.18 10.96 9.58
C ILE A 143 -1.21 12.09 8.55
N CYS A 144 -0.22 12.99 8.61
CA CYS A 144 -0.14 14.23 7.84
C CYS A 144 0.95 14.23 6.80
N ILE A 145 1.67 13.12 6.67
CA ILE A 145 2.64 12.89 5.61
C ILE A 145 2.10 11.81 4.68
N ASN A 146 1.97 12.13 3.39
CA ASN A 146 1.82 11.14 2.34
C ASN A 146 3.22 10.64 1.95
N VAL A 147 3.39 9.32 1.95
CA VAL A 147 4.63 8.65 1.58
C VAL A 147 4.40 7.97 0.23
N ARG A 148 5.32 8.18 -0.72
CA ARG A 148 5.36 7.43 -1.97
C ARG A 148 6.77 6.92 -2.21
N GLU A 149 6.89 5.64 -2.53
CA GLU A 149 8.13 5.09 -3.09
C GLU A 149 8.14 5.27 -4.61
N ASN A 150 9.29 5.66 -5.16
CA ASN A 150 9.53 5.71 -6.59
C ASN A 150 10.97 5.28 -6.86
N LYS A 151 11.14 4.02 -7.26
CA LYS A 151 12.45 3.40 -7.51
C LYS A 151 13.37 3.55 -6.29
N ASP A 152 14.41 4.37 -6.42
CA ASP A 152 15.45 4.66 -5.45
C ASP A 152 15.11 5.85 -4.55
N LYS A 153 13.86 6.33 -4.55
CA LYS A 153 13.45 7.51 -3.79
C LYS A 153 12.23 7.25 -2.93
N ILE A 154 12.22 7.84 -1.75
CA ILE A 154 11.01 8.04 -0.95
C ILE A 154 10.64 9.51 -1.01
N ILE A 155 9.42 9.80 -1.49
CA ILE A 155 8.86 11.14 -1.55
C ILE A 155 7.89 11.29 -0.38
N LEU A 156 8.14 12.30 0.44
CA LEU A 156 7.32 12.67 1.59
C LEU A 156 6.64 14.00 1.27
N ARG A 157 5.32 14.06 1.30
CA ARG A 157 4.55 15.28 1.09
C ARG A 157 3.72 15.58 2.32
N SER A 158 3.79 16.81 2.82
CA SER A 158 2.91 17.22 3.91
C SER A 158 1.49 17.47 3.36
N VAL A 159 0.50 17.04 4.11
CA VAL A 159 -0.92 17.24 3.84
C VAL A 159 -1.51 17.93 5.06
N PHE A 160 -2.14 19.08 4.87
CA PHE A 160 -2.74 19.82 5.97
C PHE A 160 -4.16 19.32 6.23
N LEU A 161 -4.33 18.53 7.29
CA LEU A 161 -5.62 18.04 7.77
C LEU A 161 -5.89 18.54 9.20
N PRO A 162 -7.18 18.73 9.58
CA PRO A 162 -7.54 19.00 10.97
C PRO A 162 -7.04 17.86 11.89
N GLY A 163 -6.28 18.22 12.93
CA GLY A 163 -5.67 17.24 13.86
C GLY A 163 -4.24 16.83 13.52
N CYS A 164 -3.60 17.50 12.56
CA CYS A 164 -2.20 17.24 12.24
C CYS A 164 -1.23 17.60 13.35
N SER A 165 -0.37 16.64 13.70
CA SER A 165 0.80 16.93 14.53
C SER A 165 1.85 17.68 13.69
N LEU A 166 2.49 18.67 14.29
CA LEU A 166 3.68 19.31 13.70
C LEU A 166 4.89 18.37 13.69
N GLN A 167 4.80 17.20 14.33
CA GLN A 167 5.86 16.20 14.34
C GLN A 167 5.28 14.78 14.31
N GLU A 168 5.78 13.95 13.39
CA GLU A 168 5.36 12.55 13.22
C GLU A 168 6.59 11.64 13.22
N THR A 169 6.39 10.37 13.63
CA THR A 169 7.41 9.33 13.47
C THR A 169 6.87 8.29 12.50
N ILE A 170 7.60 8.09 11.40
CA ILE A 170 7.22 7.15 10.36
C ILE A 170 8.13 5.93 10.46
N ASN A 171 7.53 4.75 10.64
CA ASN A 171 8.22 3.47 10.63
C ASN A 171 8.23 2.94 9.19
N PHE A 172 9.41 2.63 8.67
CA PHE A 172 9.62 1.99 7.38
C PHE A 172 10.09 0.56 7.59
N GLU A 173 9.52 -0.34 6.80
CA GLU A 173 9.91 -1.73 6.71
C GLU A 173 10.12 -2.07 5.23
N VAL A 174 11.22 -2.74 4.93
CA VAL A 174 11.59 -3.18 3.59
C VAL A 174 11.95 -4.66 3.62
N MET A 175 11.41 -5.40 2.67
CA MET A 175 11.60 -6.83 2.53
C MET A 175 12.11 -7.18 1.14
N ASN A 176 13.22 -7.93 1.07
CA ASN A 176 13.76 -8.42 -0.19
C ASN A 176 13.06 -9.72 -0.67
N PRO A 177 13.26 -10.16 -1.93
CA PRO A 177 12.62 -11.36 -2.48
C PRO A 177 12.92 -12.65 -1.71
N SER A 178 14.05 -12.73 -1.00
CA SER A 178 14.36 -13.87 -0.10
C SER A 178 13.64 -13.82 1.25
N GLY A 179 12.80 -12.80 1.49
CA GLY A 179 12.03 -12.67 2.72
C GLY A 179 12.76 -12.03 3.90
N LYS A 180 13.98 -11.51 3.70
CA LYS A 180 14.73 -10.81 4.76
C LYS A 180 14.16 -9.39 4.91
N ILE A 181 13.98 -8.97 6.16
CA ILE A 181 13.35 -7.69 6.52
C ILE A 181 14.40 -6.78 7.16
N SER A 182 14.35 -5.49 6.82
CA SER A 182 14.99 -4.41 7.58
C SER A 182 13.96 -3.34 7.89
N SER A 183 14.06 -2.73 9.06
CA SER A 183 13.20 -1.62 9.46
C SER A 183 14.01 -0.48 10.05
N ASP A 184 13.51 0.73 9.85
CA ASP A 184 14.04 1.93 10.49
C ASP A 184 12.94 2.98 10.61
N THR A 185 13.18 4.02 11.40
CA THR A 185 12.21 5.08 11.67
C THR A 185 12.78 6.43 11.25
N ILE A 186 11.90 7.34 10.84
CA ILE A 186 12.24 8.74 10.68
C ILE A 186 11.34 9.62 11.53
N LYS A 187 11.90 10.66 12.10
CA LYS A 187 11.13 11.76 12.69
C LYS A 187 10.95 12.86 11.65
N VAL A 188 9.72 13.20 11.32
CA VAL A 188 9.38 14.31 10.41
C VAL A 188 8.80 15.45 11.21
N LYS A 189 9.25 16.68 10.96
CA LYS A 189 8.70 17.90 11.54
C LYS A 189 8.13 18.78 10.44
N ILE A 190 6.84 19.10 10.53
CA ILE A 190 6.19 20.06 9.64
C ILE A 190 6.47 21.46 10.18
N VAL A 191 7.07 22.32 9.37
CA VAL A 191 7.44 23.70 9.72
C VAL A 191 6.61 24.72 8.94
#